data_AF-A0A3M6K2V3-F1
#
_entry.id   AF-A0A3M6K2V3-F1
#
_cell.length_a   1.000
_cell.length_b   1.000
_cell.length_c   1.000
_cell.angle_alpha   90.00
_cell.angle_beta   90.00
_cell.angle_gamma   90.00
#
_symmetry.space_group_name_H-M   'P 1'
#
loop_
_entity.id
_entity.type
_entity.pdbx_description
1 polymer ?
#
loop_
_entity_poly.entity_id
_entity_poly.type
_entity_poly.pdbx_seq_one_letter_code
_entity_poly.pdbx_strand_id
1 'polypeptide(L)'
;MNSESDEIKTKIKESSEKLLKLGSVLAKNQFTYKIEEKSSKEYWQNRIADLEKYNESSITYYNQVHNMMNLINKEKGSIFLLQISKFHQLGTELKKIMQQIEETPSIANSKDKQQSQWSKKVKESLVDVSKRCFEHEKTMNLNFREFYDKEVKKILE
;
A
#
# COMPACT_ATOMS: atom_id res chain seq x y z
N MET A 1 -1.86 -26.03 -31.67
CA MET A 1 -1.75 -25.18 -30.45
C MET A 1 -1.45 -23.78 -30.92
N ASN A 2 -2.20 -22.78 -30.44
CA ASN A 2 -2.17 -21.41 -30.95
C ASN A 2 -0.99 -20.67 -30.29
N SER A 3 0.01 -20.26 -31.08
CA SER A 3 1.30 -19.70 -30.59
C SER A 3 1.12 -18.51 -29.64
N GLU A 4 0.06 -17.72 -29.82
CA GLU A 4 -0.30 -16.56 -29.01
C GLU A 4 -0.75 -16.95 -27.58
N SER A 5 -1.42 -18.10 -27.43
CA SER A 5 -1.86 -18.61 -26.11
C SER A 5 -0.67 -19.09 -25.28
N ASP A 6 0.33 -19.69 -25.92
CA ASP A 6 1.54 -20.18 -25.25
C ASP A 6 2.45 -19.01 -24.81
N GLU A 7 2.49 -17.92 -25.60
CA GLU A 7 3.21 -16.70 -25.26
C GLU A 7 2.59 -15.99 -24.03
N ILE A 8 1.26 -15.87 -23.99
CA ILE A 8 0.54 -15.28 -22.84
C ILE A 8 0.77 -16.11 -21.57
N LYS A 9 0.66 -17.44 -21.66
CA LYS A 9 0.91 -18.34 -20.52
C LYS A 9 2.32 -18.18 -19.97
N THR A 10 3.32 -18.03 -20.85
CA THR A 10 4.72 -17.79 -20.45
C THR A 10 4.89 -16.46 -19.72
N LYS A 11 4.35 -15.36 -20.26
CA LYS A 11 4.41 -14.04 -19.62
C LYS A 11 3.73 -14.02 -18.24
N ILE A 12 2.62 -14.74 -18.08
CA ILE A 12 1.92 -14.86 -16.79
C ILE A 12 2.74 -15.65 -15.76
N LYS A 13 3.42 -16.72 -16.18
CA LYS A 13 4.35 -17.47 -15.30
C LYS A 13 5.47 -16.58 -14.80
N GLU A 14 6.16 -15.89 -15.70
CA GLU A 14 7.23 -14.96 -15.34
C GLU A 14 6.74 -13.85 -14.39
N SER A 15 5.55 -13.31 -14.67
CA SER A 15 4.92 -12.31 -13.82
C SER A 15 4.63 -12.87 -12.42
N SER A 16 4.13 -14.09 -12.31
CA SER A 16 3.83 -14.75 -11.04
C SER A 16 5.10 -14.97 -10.21
N GLU A 17 6.20 -15.38 -10.85
CA GLU A 17 7.50 -15.54 -10.17
C GLU A 17 8.05 -14.20 -9.65
N LYS A 18 7.89 -13.12 -10.43
CA LYS A 18 8.27 -11.76 -9.98
C LYS A 18 7.41 -11.33 -8.79
N LEU A 19 6.10 -11.59 -8.82
CA LEU A 19 5.20 -11.28 -7.72
C LEU A 19 5.55 -12.03 -6.43
N LEU A 20 5.97 -13.29 -6.51
CA LEU A 20 6.43 -14.06 -5.34
C LEU A 20 7.66 -13.41 -4.70
N LYS A 21 8.63 -12.98 -5.51
CA LYS A 21 9.85 -12.29 -5.03
C LYS A 21 9.49 -10.95 -4.37
N LEU A 22 8.69 -10.12 -5.04
CA LEU A 22 8.27 -8.82 -4.53
C LEU A 22 7.41 -8.94 -3.26
N GLY A 23 6.47 -9.89 -3.22
CA GLY A 23 5.66 -10.17 -2.04
C GLY A 23 6.51 -10.61 -0.84
N SER A 24 7.57 -11.37 -1.08
CA SER A 24 8.53 -11.75 -0.04
C SER A 24 9.30 -10.54 0.52
N VAL A 25 9.66 -9.57 -0.32
CA VAL A 25 10.27 -8.31 0.12
C VAL A 25 9.30 -7.50 0.96
N LEU A 26 8.03 -7.40 0.54
CA LEU A 26 6.99 -6.71 1.31
C LEU A 26 6.77 -7.33 2.69
N ALA A 27 6.67 -8.65 2.77
CA ALA A 27 6.50 -9.35 4.03
C ALA A 27 7.66 -9.09 5.02
N LYS A 28 8.89 -8.94 4.50
CA LYS A 28 10.08 -8.62 5.31
C LYS A 28 10.10 -7.18 5.82
N ASN A 29 9.45 -6.24 5.14
CA ASN A 29 9.40 -4.84 5.57
C ASN A 29 8.55 -4.66 6.85
N GLN A 30 7.66 -5.61 7.20
CA GLN A 30 6.88 -5.66 8.45
C GLN A 30 6.16 -4.35 8.83
N PHE A 31 5.88 -3.48 7.87
CA PHE A 31 5.22 -2.21 8.13
C PHE A 31 3.79 -2.45 8.63
N THR A 32 3.40 -1.70 9.66
CA THR A 32 2.02 -1.68 10.15
C THR A 32 1.45 -0.29 9.96
N TYR A 33 0.14 -0.15 9.73
CA TYR A 33 -0.53 1.14 9.79
C TYR A 33 -0.89 1.56 11.23
N LYS A 34 -0.77 0.63 12.19
CA LYS A 34 -1.05 0.93 13.60
C LYS A 34 -0.24 2.14 14.07
N ILE A 35 -0.94 3.07 14.70
CA ILE A 35 -0.35 4.29 15.24
C ILE A 35 -0.03 4.06 16.72
N GLU A 36 1.19 4.42 17.12
CA GLU A 36 1.55 4.51 18.53
C GLU A 36 1.68 5.98 18.94
N GLU A 37 1.20 6.29 20.14
CA GLU A 37 1.32 7.62 20.71
C GLU A 37 2.73 7.80 21.29
N LYS A 38 3.64 8.37 20.49
CA LYS A 38 5.01 8.68 20.90
C LYS A 38 5.28 10.17 20.72
N SER A 39 5.90 10.79 21.71
CA SER A 39 6.29 12.20 21.69
C SER A 39 7.76 12.40 21.29
N SER A 40 8.44 11.37 20.81
CA SER A 40 9.84 11.48 20.34
C SER A 40 9.87 11.87 18.87
N LYS A 41 10.65 12.90 18.54
CA LYS A 41 10.91 13.31 17.16
C LYS A 41 11.57 12.18 16.34
N GLU A 42 12.58 11.53 16.93
CA GLU A 42 13.30 10.42 16.31
C GLU A 42 12.36 9.26 15.95
N TYR A 43 11.38 8.97 16.80
CA TYR A 43 10.35 7.97 16.48
C TYR A 43 9.60 8.32 15.19
N TRP A 44 9.16 9.57 15.04
CA TRP A 44 8.40 10.00 13.86
C TRP A 44 9.27 10.03 12.60
N GLN A 45 10.55 10.39 12.72
CA GLN A 45 11.50 10.33 11.61
C GLN A 45 11.69 8.90 11.10
N ASN A 46 11.94 7.95 12.02
CA ASN A 46 12.04 6.54 11.66
C ASN A 46 10.73 6.03 11.06
N ARG A 47 9.59 6.45 11.63
CA ARG A 47 8.26 6.05 11.15
C ARG A 47 7.97 6.54 9.72
N ILE A 48 8.39 7.75 9.39
CA ILE A 48 8.28 8.31 8.03
C ILE A 48 9.17 7.51 7.06
N ALA A 49 10.42 7.23 7.43
CA ALA A 49 11.33 6.44 6.60
C ALA A 49 10.79 5.03 6.34
N ASP A 50 10.22 4.38 7.36
CA ASP A 50 9.58 3.07 7.23
C ASP A 50 8.38 3.12 6.26
N LEU A 51 7.55 4.16 6.36
CA LEU A 51 6.41 4.37 5.46
C LEU A 51 6.87 4.58 4.01
N GLU A 52 7.91 5.37 3.78
CA GLU A 52 8.47 5.61 2.45
C GLU A 52 8.97 4.32 1.81
N LYS A 53 9.81 3.58 2.53
CA LYS A 53 10.35 2.29 2.09
C LYS A 53 9.24 1.29 1.78
N TYR A 54 8.22 1.23 2.65
CA TYR A 54 7.07 0.36 2.43
C TYR A 54 6.27 0.76 1.19
N ASN A 55 5.97 2.05 1.03
CA ASN A 55 5.21 2.55 -0.11
C ASN A 55 5.92 2.30 -1.44
N GLU A 56 7.24 2.53 -1.51
CA GLU A 56 8.05 2.27 -2.71
C GLU A 56 8.02 0.78 -3.10
N SER A 57 8.23 -0.09 -2.12
CA SER A 57 8.16 -1.54 -2.33
C SER A 57 6.75 -1.98 -2.77
N SER A 58 5.71 -1.38 -2.18
CA SER A 58 4.31 -1.72 -2.44
C SER A 58 3.87 -1.27 -3.83
N ILE A 59 4.27 -0.07 -4.26
CA ILE A 59 4.02 0.43 -5.62
C ILE A 59 4.65 -0.52 -6.64
N THR A 60 5.88 -0.97 -6.41
CA THR A 60 6.56 -1.91 -7.31
C THR A 60 5.79 -3.23 -7.41
N TYR A 61 5.33 -3.77 -6.29
CA TYR A 61 4.50 -4.98 -6.25
C TYR A 61 3.16 -4.78 -6.99
N TYR A 62 2.40 -3.74 -6.66
CA TYR A 62 1.09 -3.52 -7.25
C TYR A 62 1.17 -3.16 -8.74
N ASN A 63 2.23 -2.50 -9.20
CA ASN A 63 2.46 -2.29 -10.63
C ASN A 63 2.66 -3.61 -11.36
N GLN A 64 3.35 -4.58 -10.76
CA GLN A 64 3.46 -5.91 -11.35
C GLN A 64 2.11 -6.64 -11.39
N VAL A 65 1.28 -6.49 -10.35
CA VAL A 65 -0.10 -7.00 -10.34
C VAL A 65 -0.90 -6.37 -11.48
N HIS A 66 -0.87 -5.04 -11.60
CA HIS A 66 -1.52 -4.30 -12.67
C HIS A 66 -1.09 -4.82 -14.05
N ASN A 67 0.21 -4.98 -14.29
CA ASN A 67 0.72 -5.44 -15.57
C ASN A 67 0.16 -6.82 -15.93
N MET A 68 0.10 -7.74 -14.96
CA MET A 68 -0.50 -9.05 -15.14
C MET A 68 -2.00 -8.97 -15.43
N MET A 69 -2.73 -8.18 -14.65
CA MET A 69 -4.17 -7.99 -14.85
C MET A 69 -4.45 -7.40 -16.22
N ASN A 70 -3.69 -6.39 -16.65
CA ASN A 70 -3.88 -5.71 -17.93
C ASN A 70 -3.57 -6.61 -19.13
N LEU A 71 -2.66 -7.58 -18.99
CA LEU A 71 -2.39 -8.58 -20.04
C LEU A 71 -3.58 -9.52 -20.27
N ILE A 72 -4.32 -9.85 -19.21
CA ILE A 72 -5.43 -10.82 -19.27
C ILE A 72 -6.77 -10.10 -19.50
N ASN A 73 -7.00 -8.99 -18.80
CA ASN A 73 -8.21 -8.20 -18.80
C ASN A 73 -7.89 -6.71 -18.60
N LYS A 74 -7.86 -5.96 -19.71
CA LYS A 74 -7.51 -4.52 -19.71
C LYS A 74 -8.42 -3.65 -18.86
N GLU A 75 -9.71 -3.97 -18.79
CA GLU A 75 -10.68 -3.20 -17.99
C GLU A 75 -10.35 -3.34 -16.50
N LYS A 76 -10.21 -4.57 -16.02
CA LYS A 76 -9.83 -4.84 -14.63
C LYS A 76 -8.43 -4.32 -14.30
N GLY A 77 -7.49 -4.42 -15.23
CA GLY A 77 -6.18 -3.78 -15.13
C GLY A 77 -6.31 -2.27 -14.92
N SER A 78 -7.07 -1.57 -15.76
CA SER A 78 -7.27 -0.12 -15.65
C SER A 78 -7.93 0.28 -14.33
N ILE A 79 -8.93 -0.47 -13.85
CA ILE A 79 -9.54 -0.24 -12.53
C ILE A 79 -8.50 -0.40 -11.42
N PHE A 80 -7.66 -1.45 -11.49
CA PHE A 80 -6.61 -1.68 -10.51
C PHE A 80 -5.56 -0.57 -10.52
N LEU A 81 -5.22 -0.02 -11.68
CA LEU A 81 -4.32 1.14 -11.80
C LEU A 81 -4.84 2.35 -11.02
N LEU A 82 -6.15 2.63 -11.10
CA LEU A 82 -6.78 3.70 -10.30
C LEU A 82 -6.66 3.44 -8.80
N GLN A 83 -6.75 2.16 -8.38
CA GLN A 83 -6.54 1.78 -6.98
C GLN A 83 -5.10 2.03 -6.54
N ILE A 84 -4.10 1.77 -7.39
CA ILE A 84 -2.69 2.10 -7.12
C ILE A 84 -2.51 3.60 -6.96
N SER A 85 -3.10 4.42 -7.85
CA SER A 85 -3.04 5.88 -7.73
C SER A 85 -3.64 6.36 -6.40
N LYS A 86 -4.77 5.77 -5.98
CA LYS A 86 -5.40 6.10 -4.71
C LYS A 86 -4.55 5.68 -3.51
N PHE A 87 -3.92 4.51 -3.57
CA PHE A 87 -2.99 4.04 -2.54
C PHE A 87 -1.82 5.02 -2.37
N HIS A 88 -1.21 5.45 -3.48
CA HIS A 88 -0.13 6.43 -3.44
C HIS A 88 -0.58 7.76 -2.82
N GLN A 89 -1.75 8.27 -3.22
CA GLN A 89 -2.32 9.49 -2.66
C GLN A 89 -2.49 9.41 -1.13
N LEU A 90 -3.07 8.31 -0.64
CA LEU A 90 -3.27 8.08 0.79
C LEU A 90 -1.92 7.97 1.53
N GLY A 91 -0.93 7.28 0.94
CA GLY A 91 0.42 7.20 1.49
C GLY A 91 1.10 8.58 1.62
N THR A 92 0.96 9.45 0.63
CA THR A 92 1.44 10.84 0.69
C THR A 92 0.70 11.67 1.73
N GLU A 93 -0.62 11.52 1.83
CA GLU A 93 -1.43 12.20 2.83
C GLU A 93 -1.00 11.80 4.25
N LEU A 94 -0.81 10.50 4.50
CA LEU A 94 -0.34 9.99 5.79
C LEU A 94 1.05 10.53 6.14
N LYS A 95 1.99 10.52 5.18
CA LYS A 95 3.33 11.06 5.37
C LYS A 95 3.30 12.53 5.80
N LYS A 96 2.48 13.36 5.14
CA LYS A 96 2.35 14.79 5.48
C LYS A 96 1.87 14.99 6.92
N ILE A 97 0.91 14.19 7.37
CA ILE A 97 0.43 14.25 8.74
C ILE A 97 1.54 13.84 9.72
N MET A 98 2.29 12.77 9.42
CA MET A 98 3.43 12.35 10.23
C MET A 98 4.53 13.44 10.32
N GLN A 99 4.79 14.17 9.23
CA GLN A 99 5.75 15.29 9.21
C GLN A 99 5.28 16.44 10.11
N GLN A 100 4.00 16.79 10.12
CA GLN A 100 3.46 17.81 11.04
C GLN A 100 3.66 17.41 12.51
N ILE A 101 3.54 16.11 12.83
CA ILE A 101 3.77 15.60 14.18
C ILE A 101 5.27 15.53 14.49
N GLU A 102 6.13 15.21 13.51
CA GLU A 102 7.58 15.24 13.66
C GLU A 102 8.11 16.64 13.98
N GLU A 103 7.53 17.68 13.38
CA GLU A 103 7.81 19.09 13.69
C GLU A 103 7.36 19.48 15.10
N THR A 104 6.21 18.96 15.56
CA THR A 104 5.66 19.23 16.90
C THR A 104 5.20 17.94 17.60
N PRO A 105 6.13 17.15 18.19
CA PRO A 105 5.81 15.82 18.73
C PRO A 105 4.82 15.81 19.90
N SER A 106 4.62 16.96 20.58
CA SER A 106 3.62 17.10 21.64
C SER A 106 2.18 16.88 21.15
N ILE A 107 1.90 17.01 19.85
CA ILE A 107 0.60 16.70 19.22
C ILE A 107 0.19 15.24 19.51
N ALA A 108 1.14 14.31 19.53
CA ALA A 108 0.88 12.90 19.75
C ALA A 108 0.57 12.55 21.22
N ASN A 109 0.88 13.44 22.17
CA ASN A 109 0.77 13.16 23.60
C ASN A 109 -0.67 13.34 24.11
N SER A 110 -1.40 12.23 24.32
CA SER A 110 -2.77 12.23 24.88
C SER A 110 -2.89 12.74 26.31
N LYS A 111 -1.77 12.84 27.05
CA LYS A 111 -1.78 13.29 28.46
C LYS A 111 -1.70 14.82 28.58
N ASP A 112 -1.46 15.53 27.49
CA ASP A 112 -1.45 16.98 27.49
C ASP A 112 -2.90 17.51 27.52
N LYS A 113 -3.32 18.02 28.68
CA LYS A 113 -4.66 18.58 28.88
C LYS A 113 -4.86 19.94 28.21
N GLN A 114 -3.79 20.56 27.71
CA GLN A 114 -3.80 21.87 27.04
C GLN A 114 -3.63 21.77 25.52
N GLN A 115 -3.96 20.61 24.91
CA GLN A 115 -3.90 20.47 23.46
C GLN A 115 -4.85 21.45 22.75
N SER A 116 -4.29 22.20 21.80
CA SER A 116 -5.05 23.06 20.91
C SER A 116 -6.06 22.25 20.07
N GLN A 117 -7.13 22.90 19.60
CA GLN A 117 -8.07 22.29 18.66
C GLN A 117 -7.38 21.82 17.37
N TRP A 118 -6.34 22.52 16.95
CA TRP A 118 -5.54 22.15 15.79
C TRP A 118 -4.80 20.82 16.03
N SER A 119 -4.14 20.65 17.18
CA SER A 119 -3.43 19.40 17.53
C SER A 119 -4.38 18.20 17.57
N LYS A 120 -5.60 18.36 18.08
CA LYS A 120 -6.63 17.31 18.07
C LYS A 120 -7.01 16.89 16.65
N LYS A 121 -7.23 17.85 15.75
CA LYS A 121 -7.56 17.58 14.33
C LYS A 121 -6.43 16.85 13.60
N VAL A 122 -5.17 17.19 13.87
CA VAL A 122 -4.01 16.50 13.26
C VAL A 122 -3.99 15.03 13.70
N LYS A 123 -4.23 14.76 14.99
CA LYS A 123 -4.29 13.40 15.53
C LYS A 123 -5.47 12.59 14.98
N GLU A 124 -6.66 13.18 14.90
CA GLU A 124 -7.84 12.55 14.30
C GLU A 124 -7.58 12.21 12.83
N SER A 125 -6.99 13.14 12.09
CA SER A 125 -6.57 12.93 10.69
C SER A 125 -5.56 11.80 10.56
N LEU A 126 -4.59 11.70 11.47
CA LEU A 126 -3.60 10.62 11.46
C LEU A 126 -4.28 9.24 11.56
N VAL A 127 -5.22 9.10 12.50
CA VAL A 127 -5.94 7.85 12.73
C VAL A 127 -6.86 7.51 11.55
N ASP A 128 -7.59 8.50 11.03
CA ASP A 128 -8.49 8.32 9.89
C ASP A 128 -7.73 7.91 8.63
N VAL A 129 -6.70 8.66 8.26
CA VAL A 129 -5.91 8.39 7.05
C VAL A 129 -5.18 7.07 7.16
N SER A 130 -4.61 6.74 8.32
CA SER A 130 -4.00 5.44 8.58
C SER A 130 -4.99 4.28 8.34
N LYS A 131 -6.21 4.39 8.89
CA LYS A 131 -7.27 3.39 8.68
C LYS A 131 -7.65 3.29 7.21
N ARG A 132 -7.77 4.42 6.51
CA ARG A 132 -8.08 4.45 5.08
C ARG A 132 -6.98 3.81 4.23
N CYS A 133 -5.70 4.02 4.57
CA CYS A 133 -4.59 3.31 3.92
C CYS A 133 -4.75 1.79 4.07
N PHE A 134 -4.95 1.33 5.31
CA PHE A 134 -5.10 -0.10 5.60
C PHE A 134 -6.29 -0.74 4.87
N GLU A 135 -7.48 -0.15 4.95
CA GLU A 135 -8.67 -0.71 4.31
C GLU A 135 -8.57 -0.68 2.77
N HIS A 136 -7.97 0.37 2.21
CA HIS A 136 -7.75 0.47 0.77
C HIS A 136 -6.77 -0.60 0.28
N GLU A 137 -5.65 -0.78 0.97
CA GLU A 137 -4.67 -1.81 0.64
C GLU A 137 -5.27 -3.22 0.78
N LYS A 138 -6.01 -3.48 1.86
CA LYS A 138 -6.74 -4.74 2.05
C LYS A 138 -7.70 -5.01 0.88
N THR A 139 -8.42 -4.00 0.44
CA THR A 139 -9.34 -4.10 -0.70
C THR A 139 -8.59 -4.44 -1.99
N MET A 140 -7.46 -3.79 -2.27
CA MET A 140 -6.61 -4.10 -3.42
C MET A 140 -6.16 -5.57 -3.39
N ASN A 141 -5.68 -6.05 -2.24
CA ASN A 141 -5.23 -7.42 -2.07
C ASN A 141 -6.33 -8.45 -2.28
N LEU A 142 -7.54 -8.17 -1.78
CA LEU A 142 -8.71 -9.02 -2.02
C LEU A 142 -9.09 -9.06 -3.50
N ASN A 143 -9.17 -7.90 -4.16
CA ASN A 143 -9.46 -7.80 -5.59
C ASN A 143 -8.46 -8.61 -6.43
N PHE A 144 -7.17 -8.48 -6.11
CA PHE A 144 -6.14 -9.23 -6.79
C PHE A 144 -6.27 -10.74 -6.57
N ARG A 145 -6.52 -11.17 -5.32
CA ARG A 145 -6.71 -12.59 -5.01
C ARG A 145 -7.89 -13.19 -5.78
N GLU A 146 -9.02 -12.49 -5.80
CA GLU A 146 -10.19 -12.92 -6.58
C GLU A 146 -9.90 -13.00 -8.07
N PHE A 147 -9.18 -12.02 -8.61
CA PHE A 147 -8.76 -12.02 -10.01
C PHE A 147 -7.86 -13.21 -10.32
N TYR A 148 -6.88 -13.47 -9.44
CA TYR A 148 -5.96 -14.59 -9.59
C TYR A 148 -6.70 -15.93 -9.64
N ASP A 149 -7.63 -16.14 -8.70
CA ASP A 149 -8.40 -17.37 -8.60
C ASP A 149 -9.34 -17.57 -9.80
N LYS A 150 -9.96 -16.50 -10.32
CA LYS A 150 -10.97 -16.59 -11.39
C LYS A 150 -10.37 -16.61 -12.81
N GLU A 151 -9.23 -15.98 -13.02
CA GLU A 151 -8.67 -15.74 -14.36
C GLU A 151 -7.25 -16.31 -14.51
N VAL A 152 -6.33 -16.00 -13.59
CA VAL A 152 -4.93 -16.41 -13.73
C VAL A 152 -4.77 -17.93 -13.65
N LYS A 153 -5.41 -18.59 -12.68
CA LYS A 153 -5.32 -20.05 -12.51
C LYS A 153 -5.75 -20.81 -13.76
N LYS A 154 -6.83 -20.40 -14.42
CA LYS A 154 -7.34 -21.04 -15.64
C LYS A 154 -6.36 -21.01 -16.82
N ILE A 155 -5.46 -20.03 -16.83
CA ILE A 155 -4.44 -19.90 -17.88
C ILE A 155 -3.20 -20.74 -17.54
N LEU A 156 -2.90 -20.86 -16.24
CA LEU A 156 -1.74 -21.61 -15.75
C LEU A 156 -1.98 -23.13 -15.73
N GLU A 157 -3.19 -23.54 -15.38
CA GLU A 157 -3.71 -24.91 -15.57
C GLU A 157 -3.76 -25.29 -17.06
#